data_AF-A0AAW2GFX8-F1
#
_entry.id   AF-A0AAW2GFX8-F1
#
_cell.length_a   1.000
_cell.length_b   1.000
_cell.length_c   1.000
_cell.angle_alpha   90.00
_cell.angle_beta   90.00
_cell.angle_gamma   90.00
#
_symmetry.space_group_name_H-M   'P 1'
#
loop_
_entity.id
_entity.type
_entity.pdbx_description
1 polymer ?
#
loop_
_entity_poly.entity_id
_entity_poly.type
_entity_poly.pdbx_seq_one_letter_code
_entity_poly.pdbx_strand_id
1 'polypeptide(L)'
;MLSSSCPGWVCYAEKTHGNFILPHISVTKSPQQVMGSLVKYHLAEIMGLSPEQVYHVTVMPCYDKKLEASREDFYNQQKQTRDVDCVITAIELEQMLSKDGLVLNEIDEGEIKQPFGFYNEEIGSQLWGHSGSGSGGYADFIFRYAAKNLFDEDNVTVDFKNLRNPDFQEAELKRNDQVLLKFAIINGFRNIQNIVQKLKRGKCVYDYVEIMACPCGCLNGGAQVRPDENVQPRQLATTLENVYRQLPLSQPEENKVVQNLYKSWLGGEHTDKVSAYFNTQYHEIEKMNTALAIKW
;
A
#
# COMPACT_ATOMS: atom_id res chain seq x y z
N MET A 1 9.05 -1.80 -13.57
CA MET A 1 7.97 -1.06 -12.86
C MET A 1 8.34 -0.88 -11.39
N LEU A 2 8.02 0.26 -10.79
CA LEU A 2 8.26 0.57 -9.37
C LEU A 2 6.90 0.74 -8.67
N SER A 3 6.74 0.17 -7.48
CA SER A 3 5.48 0.29 -6.72
C SER A 3 5.20 1.74 -6.29
N SER A 4 3.93 2.04 -6.03
CA SER A 4 3.43 3.37 -5.65
C SER A 4 2.78 3.45 -4.27
N SER A 5 2.60 2.33 -3.57
CA SER A 5 1.78 2.27 -2.34
C SER A 5 2.36 3.03 -1.15
N CYS A 6 3.68 3.27 -1.15
CA CYS A 6 4.42 4.01 -0.13
C CYS A 6 4.52 5.51 -0.48
N PRO A 7 3.82 6.41 0.23
CA PRO A 7 3.84 7.84 -0.13
C PRO A 7 5.18 8.51 0.14
N GLY A 8 5.96 8.04 1.13
CA GLY A 8 7.31 8.54 1.37
C GLY A 8 8.26 8.30 0.19
N TRP A 9 8.10 7.17 -0.51
CA TRP A 9 8.82 6.89 -1.76
C TRP A 9 8.35 7.80 -2.90
N VAL A 10 7.04 7.93 -3.09
CA VAL A 10 6.45 8.79 -4.14
C VAL A 10 6.90 10.24 -3.95
N CYS A 11 6.80 10.78 -2.73
CA CYS A 11 7.24 12.13 -2.39
C CYS A 11 8.74 12.34 -2.69
N TYR A 12 9.58 11.35 -2.38
CA TYR A 12 11.00 11.42 -2.69
C TYR A 12 11.27 11.44 -4.19
N ALA A 13 10.57 10.61 -4.96
CA ALA A 13 10.68 10.56 -6.41
C ALA A 13 10.25 11.89 -7.06
N GLU A 14 9.08 12.42 -6.68
CA GLU A 14 8.53 13.69 -7.18
C GLU A 14 9.45 14.88 -6.88
N LYS A 15 10.02 14.97 -5.66
CA LYS A 15 10.85 16.11 -5.22
C LYS A 15 12.31 16.05 -5.66
N THR A 16 12.84 14.85 -5.94
CA THR A 16 14.30 14.66 -6.09
C THR A 16 14.69 14.17 -7.48
N HIS A 17 13.78 13.50 -8.19
CA HIS A 17 14.13 12.81 -9.42
C HIS A 17 13.19 13.11 -10.59
N GLY A 18 11.99 13.59 -10.32
CA GLY A 18 11.08 14.12 -11.34
C GLY A 18 10.89 13.16 -12.51
N ASN A 19 10.82 13.72 -13.70
CA ASN A 19 10.54 12.99 -14.94
C ASN A 19 11.49 11.82 -15.25
N PHE A 20 12.65 11.71 -14.59
CA PHE A 20 13.52 10.56 -14.77
C PHE A 20 12.98 9.28 -14.10
N ILE A 21 12.33 9.41 -12.94
CA ILE A 21 11.85 8.25 -12.16
C ILE A 21 10.34 8.06 -12.29
N LEU A 22 9.57 9.16 -12.34
CA LEU A 22 8.11 9.10 -12.32
C LEU A 22 7.49 8.19 -13.39
N PRO A 23 7.98 8.13 -14.64
CA PRO A 23 7.43 7.23 -15.66
C PRO A 23 7.55 5.75 -15.34
N HIS A 24 8.40 5.37 -14.38
CA HIS A 24 8.57 3.98 -13.97
C HIS A 24 7.68 3.59 -12.80
N ILE A 25 7.02 4.54 -12.12
CA ILE A 25 6.14 4.29 -10.97
C ILE A 25 4.76 3.84 -11.47
N SER A 26 4.21 2.78 -10.86
CA SER A 26 2.86 2.31 -11.15
C SER A 26 1.85 3.42 -10.90
N VAL A 27 0.93 3.65 -11.83
CA VAL A 27 -0.14 4.64 -11.70
C VAL A 27 -1.26 4.17 -10.77
N THR A 28 -1.25 2.94 -10.29
CA THR A 28 -2.26 2.44 -9.35
C THR A 28 -2.21 3.23 -8.04
N LYS A 29 -3.36 3.70 -7.57
CA LYS A 29 -3.55 4.31 -6.25
C LYS A 29 -3.17 3.31 -5.15
N SER A 30 -2.77 3.81 -3.97
CA SER A 30 -2.53 2.93 -2.83
C SER A 30 -3.86 2.33 -2.31
N PRO A 31 -3.82 1.25 -1.51
CA PRO A 31 -5.04 0.63 -0.98
C PRO A 31 -5.93 1.60 -0.21
N GLN A 32 -5.34 2.54 0.53
CA GLN A 32 -6.07 3.60 1.22
C GLN A 32 -6.92 4.41 0.24
N GLN A 33 -6.33 4.81 -0.88
CA GLN A 33 -6.98 5.68 -1.85
C GLN A 33 -7.96 4.92 -2.76
N VAL A 34 -7.64 3.67 -3.11
CA VAL A 34 -8.59 2.75 -3.75
C VAL A 34 -9.82 2.58 -2.86
N MET A 35 -9.64 2.30 -1.57
CA MET A 35 -10.74 2.20 -0.61
C MET A 35 -11.49 3.52 -0.46
N GLY A 36 -10.78 4.66 -0.45
CA GLY A 36 -11.41 5.98 -0.46
C GLY A 36 -12.37 6.18 -1.63
N SER A 37 -11.94 5.81 -2.84
CA SER A 37 -12.82 5.82 -4.01
C SER A 37 -14.01 4.86 -3.86
N LEU A 38 -13.81 3.66 -3.32
CA LEU A 38 -14.90 2.71 -3.05
C LEU A 38 -15.92 3.26 -2.05
N VAL A 39 -15.46 3.82 -0.93
CA VAL A 39 -16.34 4.37 0.10
C VAL A 39 -17.11 5.59 -0.41
N LYS A 40 -16.40 6.54 -1.05
CA LYS A 40 -17.00 7.81 -1.48
C LYS A 40 -17.93 7.67 -2.67
N TYR A 41 -17.64 6.76 -3.61
CA TYR A 41 -18.36 6.71 -4.89
C TYR A 41 -19.15 5.43 -5.12
N HIS A 42 -18.79 4.30 -4.50
CA HIS A 42 -19.57 3.06 -4.61
C HIS A 42 -20.50 2.87 -3.42
N LEU A 43 -19.96 2.92 -2.19
CA LEU A 43 -20.74 2.71 -0.98
C LEU A 43 -21.75 3.83 -0.75
N ALA A 44 -21.36 5.10 -0.96
CA ALA A 44 -22.28 6.22 -0.86
C ALA A 44 -23.49 6.05 -1.80
N GLU A 45 -23.25 5.62 -3.05
CA GLU A 45 -24.29 5.33 -4.03
C GLU A 45 -25.23 4.21 -3.54
N ILE A 46 -24.69 3.10 -3.03
CA ILE A 46 -25.47 1.99 -2.44
C ILE A 46 -26.34 2.49 -1.27
N MET A 47 -25.81 3.42 -0.46
CA MET A 47 -26.51 3.97 0.71
C MET A 47 -27.48 5.12 0.37
N GLY A 48 -27.59 5.53 -0.90
CA GLY A 48 -28.41 6.68 -1.30
C GLY A 48 -27.88 8.02 -0.78
N LEU A 49 -26.57 8.12 -0.53
CA LEU A 49 -25.87 9.32 -0.07
C LEU A 49 -25.03 9.92 -1.20
N SER A 50 -24.81 11.23 -1.13
CA SER A 50 -23.79 11.88 -1.95
C SER A 50 -22.39 11.77 -1.30
N PRO A 51 -21.30 11.78 -2.09
CA PRO A 51 -19.94 11.61 -1.58
C PRO A 51 -19.56 12.59 -0.45
N GLU A 52 -20.03 13.84 -0.54
CA GLU A 52 -19.78 14.89 0.45
C GLU A 52 -20.51 14.68 1.80
N GLN A 53 -21.51 13.79 1.84
CA GLN A 53 -22.21 13.42 3.08
C GLN A 53 -21.49 12.32 3.87
N VAL A 54 -20.53 11.63 3.26
CA VAL A 54 -19.77 10.55 3.89
C VAL A 54 -18.46 11.13 4.40
N TYR A 55 -18.17 11.01 5.70
CA TYR A 55 -16.85 11.36 6.24
C TYR A 55 -16.02 10.08 6.43
N HIS A 56 -14.98 9.91 5.61
CA HIS A 56 -14.16 8.71 5.54
C HIS A 56 -12.86 8.88 6.31
N VAL A 57 -12.71 8.10 7.37
CA VAL A 57 -11.52 8.06 8.23
C VAL A 57 -10.80 6.73 8.06
N THR A 58 -9.47 6.77 8.01
CA THR A 58 -8.63 5.57 7.94
C THR A 58 -7.65 5.51 9.10
N VAL A 59 -7.30 4.30 9.56
CA VAL A 59 -6.25 4.05 10.55
C VAL A 59 -5.02 3.52 9.84
N MET A 60 -3.88 4.18 10.01
CA MET A 60 -2.66 3.89 9.25
C MET A 60 -1.40 3.86 10.12
N PRO A 61 -0.38 3.05 9.78
CA PRO A 61 0.86 2.95 10.56
C PRO A 61 1.87 4.08 10.26
N CYS A 62 1.51 5.08 9.45
CA CYS A 62 2.45 6.01 8.84
C CYS A 62 1.90 7.44 8.73
N TYR A 63 2.71 8.45 9.07
CA TYR A 63 2.35 9.85 8.88
C TYR A 63 2.25 10.24 7.39
N ASP A 64 3.03 9.63 6.52
CA ASP A 64 3.01 9.95 5.08
C ASP A 64 1.66 9.62 4.43
N LYS A 65 0.82 8.77 5.07
CA LYS A 65 -0.56 8.52 4.63
C LYS A 65 -1.47 9.74 4.80
N LYS A 66 -1.19 10.63 5.75
CA LYS A 66 -1.84 11.94 5.86
C LYS A 66 -1.49 12.82 4.67
N LEU A 67 -0.19 12.84 4.32
CA LEU A 67 0.30 13.60 3.16
C LEU A 67 -0.33 13.07 1.87
N GLU A 68 -0.41 11.75 1.71
CA GLU A 68 -1.13 11.11 0.60
C GLU A 68 -2.59 11.58 0.55
N ALA A 69 -3.35 11.49 1.65
CA ALA A 69 -4.76 11.93 1.70
C ALA A 69 -4.95 13.42 1.37
N SER A 70 -3.96 14.25 1.70
CA SER A 70 -4.00 15.69 1.42
C SER A 70 -3.67 16.07 -0.02
N ARG A 71 -3.22 15.15 -0.88
CA ARG A 71 -2.90 15.48 -2.28
C ARG A 71 -4.12 16.02 -3.02
N GLU A 72 -3.90 17.05 -3.82
CA GLU A 72 -4.95 17.63 -4.68
C GLU A 72 -5.42 16.65 -5.76
N ASP A 73 -4.58 15.69 -6.17
CA ASP A 73 -4.97 14.59 -7.06
C ASP A 73 -6.12 13.73 -6.52
N PHE A 74 -6.38 13.76 -5.19
CA PHE A 74 -7.45 13.00 -4.53
C PHE A 74 -8.57 13.90 -3.99
N TYR A 75 -8.62 15.16 -4.44
CA TYR A 75 -9.74 16.06 -4.17
C TYR A 75 -10.63 16.18 -5.41
N ASN A 76 -11.91 15.87 -5.25
CA ASN A 76 -12.90 16.04 -6.30
C ASN A 76 -13.54 17.43 -6.21
N GLN A 77 -13.14 18.32 -7.12
CA GLN A 77 -13.64 19.70 -7.18
C GLN A 77 -15.15 19.78 -7.46
N GLN A 78 -15.73 18.85 -8.23
CA GLN A 78 -17.17 18.90 -8.54
C GLN A 78 -18.03 18.47 -7.36
N LYS A 79 -17.53 17.49 -6.58
CA LYS A 79 -18.20 16.94 -5.40
C LYS A 79 -17.77 17.60 -4.09
N GLN A 80 -16.78 18.49 -4.14
CA GLN A 80 -16.21 19.19 -2.99
C GLN A 80 -15.79 18.24 -1.85
N THR A 81 -15.22 17.07 -2.18
CA THR A 81 -14.83 16.04 -1.21
C THR A 81 -13.47 15.43 -1.55
N ARG A 82 -12.80 14.86 -0.55
CA ARG A 82 -11.62 13.99 -0.71
C ARG A 82 -12.01 12.52 -0.77
N ASP A 83 -11.16 11.69 -1.35
CA ASP A 83 -11.28 10.23 -1.27
C ASP A 83 -11.12 9.73 0.20
N VAL A 84 -10.23 10.38 0.96
CA VAL A 84 -10.00 10.15 2.40
C VAL A 84 -9.95 11.49 3.12
N ASP A 85 -10.85 11.71 4.08
CA ASP A 85 -10.96 12.99 4.78
C ASP A 85 -9.99 13.10 5.95
N CYS A 86 -9.75 11.98 6.65
CA CYS A 86 -8.88 11.94 7.81
C CYS A 86 -8.08 10.64 7.87
N VAL A 87 -6.82 10.76 8.28
CA VAL A 87 -5.99 9.62 8.63
C VAL A 87 -5.58 9.77 10.09
N ILE A 88 -5.97 8.77 10.89
CA ILE A 88 -5.55 8.61 12.27
C ILE A 88 -4.43 7.58 12.28
N THR A 89 -3.38 7.83 13.04
CA THR A 89 -2.26 6.89 13.15
C THR A 89 -2.41 5.95 14.34
N ALA A 90 -1.69 4.83 14.34
CA ALA A 90 -1.75 3.87 15.44
C ALA A 90 -1.37 4.51 16.78
N ILE A 91 -0.33 5.35 16.82
CA ILE A 91 0.05 6.08 18.03
C ILE A 91 -0.96 7.17 18.45
N GLU A 92 -1.63 7.82 17.50
CA GLU A 92 -2.69 8.78 17.83
C GLU A 92 -3.91 8.07 18.42
N LEU A 93 -4.26 6.89 17.92
CA LEU A 93 -5.33 6.07 18.47
C LEU A 93 -5.00 5.63 19.92
N GLU A 94 -3.77 5.17 20.17
CA GLU A 94 -3.29 4.85 21.52
C GLU A 94 -3.38 6.05 22.47
N GLN A 95 -2.97 7.24 22.00
CA GLN A 95 -3.03 8.47 22.77
C GLN A 95 -4.47 8.89 23.09
N MET A 96 -5.41 8.70 22.16
CA MET A 96 -6.84 8.96 22.38
C MET A 96 -7.40 8.04 23.46
N LEU A 97 -7.14 6.73 23.39
CA LEU A 97 -7.56 5.76 24.40
C LEU A 97 -6.98 6.11 25.78
N SER A 98 -5.68 6.40 25.84
CA SER A 98 -4.98 6.76 27.08
C SER A 98 -5.55 8.03 27.71
N LYS A 99 -5.89 9.04 26.89
CA LYS A 99 -6.49 10.30 27.34
C LYS A 99 -7.86 10.08 27.99
N ASP A 100 -8.63 9.14 27.48
CA ASP A 100 -9.95 8.79 28.00
C ASP A 100 -9.90 7.74 29.12
N GLY A 101 -8.71 7.31 29.53
CA GLY A 101 -8.51 6.31 30.58
C GLY A 101 -8.95 4.91 30.17
N LEU A 102 -8.96 4.61 28.87
CA LEU A 102 -9.38 3.33 28.30
C LEU A 102 -8.17 2.44 27.99
N VAL A 103 -8.30 1.15 28.31
CA VAL A 103 -7.32 0.11 27.95
C VAL A 103 -7.93 -0.76 26.86
N LEU A 104 -7.25 -0.90 25.71
CA LEU A 104 -7.81 -1.61 24.54
C LEU A 104 -8.26 -3.04 24.85
N ASN A 105 -7.51 -3.76 25.69
CA ASN A 105 -7.84 -5.13 26.09
C ASN A 105 -9.06 -5.25 27.02
N GLU A 106 -9.56 -4.13 27.53
CA GLU A 106 -10.73 -4.05 28.41
C GLU A 106 -11.98 -3.58 27.67
N ILE A 107 -11.86 -3.23 26.37
CA ILE A 107 -12.98 -2.80 25.54
C ILE A 107 -13.71 -4.03 24.99
N ASP A 108 -15.04 -4.04 25.13
CA ASP A 108 -15.90 -5.09 24.59
C ASP A 108 -15.77 -5.18 23.06
N GLU A 109 -15.79 -6.40 22.52
CA GLU A 109 -15.77 -6.63 21.08
C GLU A 109 -16.98 -5.97 20.40
N GLY A 110 -16.71 -5.17 19.38
CA GLY A 110 -17.72 -4.50 18.55
C GLY A 110 -18.03 -5.25 17.27
N GLU A 111 -19.21 -5.01 16.70
CA GLU A 111 -19.56 -5.53 15.38
C GLU A 111 -18.83 -4.77 14.26
N ILE A 112 -18.14 -5.50 13.38
CA ILE A 112 -17.54 -4.96 12.16
C ILE A 112 -18.56 -5.05 11.03
N LYS A 113 -19.07 -3.89 10.58
CA LYS A 113 -19.98 -3.82 9.44
C LYS A 113 -19.26 -4.15 8.13
N GLN A 114 -19.96 -4.85 7.24
CA GLN A 114 -19.47 -5.22 5.91
C GLN A 114 -20.21 -4.40 4.84
N PRO A 115 -19.73 -3.21 4.50
CA PRO A 115 -20.44 -2.28 3.62
C PRO A 115 -20.65 -2.81 2.19
N PHE A 116 -19.79 -3.74 1.75
CA PHE A 116 -19.87 -4.39 0.45
C PHE A 116 -20.41 -5.83 0.52
N GLY A 117 -20.88 -6.27 1.69
CA GLY A 117 -21.28 -7.66 1.96
C GLY A 117 -22.63 -8.10 1.35
N PHE A 118 -23.39 -7.19 0.73
CA PHE A 118 -24.66 -7.52 0.04
C PHE A 118 -24.48 -8.52 -1.11
N TYR A 119 -23.25 -8.80 -1.53
CA TYR A 119 -22.92 -9.82 -2.52
C TYR A 119 -22.70 -11.21 -1.89
N ASN A 120 -23.69 -11.75 -1.18
CA ASN A 120 -23.88 -13.17 -0.82
C ASN A 120 -22.66 -13.99 -0.32
N GLU A 121 -21.71 -13.37 0.38
CA GLU A 121 -20.72 -14.10 1.17
C GLU A 121 -20.63 -13.45 2.54
N GLU A 122 -20.81 -14.26 3.59
CA GLU A 122 -20.29 -13.91 4.92
C GLU A 122 -18.76 -13.83 4.77
N ILE A 123 -18.24 -12.65 4.41
CA ILE A 123 -16.84 -12.35 4.69
C ILE A 123 -16.80 -12.34 6.21
N GLY A 124 -16.55 -13.45 6.89
CA GLY A 124 -16.60 -13.50 8.35
C GLY A 124 -15.81 -12.31 8.95
N SER A 125 -16.17 -11.86 10.15
CA SER A 125 -15.46 -10.80 10.89
C SER A 125 -13.99 -11.12 11.22
N GLN A 126 -13.45 -12.18 10.63
CA GLN A 126 -12.10 -12.67 10.76
C GLN A 126 -11.13 -11.75 10.03
N LEU A 127 -9.98 -11.51 10.67
CA LEU A 127 -8.85 -10.83 10.07
C LEU A 127 -8.14 -11.77 9.08
N TRP A 128 -7.75 -11.22 7.94
CA TRP A 128 -7.05 -11.95 6.89
C TRP A 128 -5.59 -11.52 6.78
N GLY A 129 -4.72 -12.48 6.59
CA GLY A 129 -3.34 -12.26 6.14
C GLY A 129 -3.23 -12.30 4.63
N HIS A 130 -2.03 -12.05 4.13
CA HIS A 130 -1.63 -12.29 2.75
C HIS A 130 -0.23 -12.91 2.72
N SER A 131 0.12 -13.58 1.63
CA SER A 131 1.49 -14.03 1.41
C SER A 131 2.46 -12.84 1.21
N GLY A 132 3.76 -13.07 1.37
CA GLY A 132 4.79 -12.05 1.13
C GLY A 132 5.17 -11.20 2.35
N SER A 133 5.37 -9.90 2.12
CA SER A 133 5.95 -8.95 3.08
C SER A 133 4.91 -8.38 4.04
N GLY A 134 5.30 -7.97 5.24
CA GLY A 134 4.44 -7.21 6.18
C GLY A 134 4.00 -5.80 5.70
N SER A 135 4.15 -5.51 4.41
CA SER A 135 3.77 -4.25 3.78
C SER A 135 2.72 -4.41 2.68
N GLY A 136 1.93 -5.49 2.74
CA GLY A 136 0.81 -5.74 1.85
C GLY A 136 1.02 -6.86 0.82
N GLY A 137 2.20 -7.48 0.78
CA GLY A 137 2.42 -8.68 -0.04
C GLY A 137 2.32 -8.49 -1.55
N TYR A 138 2.34 -7.25 -2.06
CA TYR A 138 2.06 -6.97 -3.47
C TYR A 138 3.09 -7.62 -4.40
N ALA A 139 4.37 -7.59 -4.04
CA ALA A 139 5.42 -8.24 -4.81
C ALA A 139 5.18 -9.75 -4.98
N ASP A 140 4.69 -10.44 -3.96
CA ASP A 140 4.39 -11.88 -4.02
C ASP A 140 3.21 -12.13 -4.96
N PHE A 141 2.10 -11.40 -4.76
CA PHE A 141 0.91 -11.53 -5.60
C PHE A 141 1.19 -11.21 -7.08
N ILE A 142 1.81 -10.06 -7.36
CA ILE A 142 2.14 -9.64 -8.73
C ILE A 142 3.11 -10.62 -9.38
N PHE A 143 4.06 -11.19 -8.62
CA PHE A 143 4.99 -12.19 -9.15
C PHE A 143 4.25 -13.44 -9.61
N ARG A 144 3.38 -14.01 -8.77
CA ARG A 144 2.57 -15.20 -9.12
C ARG A 144 1.65 -14.90 -10.31
N TYR A 145 0.97 -13.76 -10.27
CA TYR A 145 0.07 -13.33 -11.33
C TYR A 145 0.82 -13.16 -12.66
N ALA A 146 2.00 -12.53 -12.65
CA ALA A 146 2.82 -12.37 -13.85
C ALA A 146 3.39 -13.71 -14.35
N ALA A 147 3.83 -14.60 -13.45
CA ALA A 147 4.31 -15.93 -13.80
C ALA A 147 3.25 -16.74 -14.54
N LYS A 148 2.02 -16.76 -14.00
CA LYS A 148 0.87 -17.41 -14.61
C LYS A 148 0.50 -16.80 -15.96
N ASN A 149 0.25 -15.50 -16.00
CA ASN A 149 -0.35 -14.85 -17.17
C ASN A 149 0.64 -14.53 -18.30
N LEU A 150 1.94 -14.43 -18.01
CA LEU A 150 2.96 -14.12 -19.03
C LEU A 150 3.77 -15.34 -19.47
N PHE A 151 3.84 -16.37 -18.63
CA PHE A 151 4.70 -17.53 -18.88
C PHE A 151 3.98 -18.87 -18.73
N ASP A 152 2.68 -18.91 -18.41
CA ASP A 152 1.93 -20.15 -18.15
C ASP A 152 2.55 -21.01 -17.02
N GLU A 153 3.19 -20.37 -16.04
CA GLU A 153 3.72 -21.01 -14.84
C GLU A 153 2.72 -20.86 -13.68
N ASP A 154 1.88 -21.87 -13.49
CA ASP A 154 0.93 -21.95 -12.37
C ASP A 154 1.60 -22.46 -11.08
N ASN A 155 1.04 -22.09 -9.93
CA ASN A 155 1.46 -22.57 -8.59
C ASN A 155 2.93 -22.33 -8.26
N VAL A 156 3.51 -21.24 -8.77
CA VAL A 156 4.91 -20.88 -8.49
C VAL A 156 5.10 -20.57 -7.00
N THR A 157 6.10 -21.22 -6.41
CA THR A 157 6.59 -20.87 -5.08
C THR A 157 7.51 -19.66 -5.18
N VAL A 158 7.10 -18.55 -4.56
CA VAL A 158 7.91 -17.33 -4.50
C VAL A 158 8.78 -17.35 -3.25
N ASP A 159 10.10 -17.33 -3.43
CA ASP A 159 11.08 -17.31 -2.33
C ASP A 159 11.94 -16.05 -2.45
N PHE A 160 11.60 -15.03 -1.65
CA PHE A 160 12.36 -13.78 -1.57
C PHE A 160 13.58 -13.97 -0.66
N LYS A 161 14.76 -14.02 -1.29
CA LYS A 161 16.04 -14.21 -0.59
C LYS A 161 16.64 -12.87 -0.20
N ASN A 162 17.09 -12.79 1.05
CA ASN A 162 17.84 -11.63 1.55
C ASN A 162 19.15 -11.47 0.77
N LEU A 163 19.48 -10.24 0.38
CA LEU A 163 20.77 -9.90 -0.21
C LEU A 163 21.72 -9.40 0.88
N ARG A 164 22.11 -8.12 0.82
CA ARG A 164 23.09 -7.52 1.74
C ARG A 164 22.55 -7.36 3.16
N ASN A 165 21.24 -7.19 3.29
CA ASN A 165 20.52 -7.04 4.54
C ASN A 165 19.08 -7.51 4.32
N PRO A 166 18.30 -7.75 5.37
CA PRO A 166 16.93 -8.26 5.19
C PRO A 166 15.94 -7.20 4.70
N ASP A 167 16.36 -5.93 4.57
CA ASP A 167 15.58 -4.85 3.94
C ASP A 167 15.81 -4.76 2.43
N PHE A 168 16.53 -5.72 1.84
CA PHE A 168 16.67 -5.87 0.41
C PHE A 168 16.62 -7.37 0.06
N GLN A 169 15.50 -7.77 -0.53
CA GLN A 169 15.23 -9.14 -0.94
C GLN A 169 14.99 -9.23 -2.45
N GLU A 170 15.30 -10.38 -3.06
CA GLU A 170 14.98 -10.64 -4.46
C GLU A 170 14.42 -12.05 -4.67
N ALA A 171 13.58 -12.17 -5.71
CA ALA A 171 13.05 -13.44 -6.20
C ALA A 171 13.19 -13.50 -7.72
N GLU A 172 13.44 -14.69 -8.25
CA GLU A 172 13.61 -14.93 -9.69
C GLU A 172 12.73 -16.10 -10.12
N LEU A 173 12.03 -15.93 -11.24
CA LEU A 173 11.42 -17.04 -11.97
C LEU A 173 12.41 -17.51 -13.02
N LYS A 174 12.73 -18.81 -13.02
CA LYS A 174 13.66 -19.41 -13.99
C LYS A 174 13.02 -20.57 -14.73
N ARG A 175 13.31 -20.65 -16.02
CA ARG A 175 13.00 -21.79 -16.89
C ARG A 175 14.25 -22.12 -17.70
N ASN A 176 14.76 -23.35 -17.58
CA ASN A 176 15.98 -23.80 -18.27
C ASN A 176 17.17 -22.84 -18.09
N ASP A 177 17.45 -22.43 -16.84
CA ASP A 177 18.48 -21.45 -16.46
C ASP A 177 18.31 -20.02 -16.99
N GLN A 178 17.30 -19.75 -17.80
CA GLN A 178 16.92 -18.41 -18.22
C GLN A 178 16.05 -17.75 -17.14
N VAL A 179 16.41 -16.53 -16.74
CA VAL A 179 15.59 -15.68 -15.87
C VAL A 179 14.44 -15.09 -16.70
N LEU A 180 13.21 -15.42 -16.32
CA LEU A 180 11.98 -14.93 -16.95
C LEU A 180 11.43 -13.69 -16.25
N LEU A 181 11.48 -13.67 -14.90
CA LEU A 181 11.10 -12.53 -14.07
C LEU A 181 12.12 -12.35 -12.96
N LYS A 182 12.44 -11.11 -12.63
CA LYS A 182 13.29 -10.74 -11.50
C LYS A 182 12.67 -9.60 -10.70
N PHE A 183 12.26 -9.89 -9.47
CA PHE A 183 11.57 -8.95 -8.59
C PHE A 183 12.45 -8.60 -7.39
N ALA A 184 12.25 -7.40 -6.84
CA ALA A 184 12.89 -6.98 -5.59
C ALA A 184 11.90 -6.36 -4.60
N ILE A 185 12.15 -6.57 -3.31
CA ILE A 185 11.52 -5.84 -2.21
C ILE A 185 12.62 -5.01 -1.53
N ILE A 186 12.41 -3.71 -1.44
CA ILE A 186 13.38 -2.74 -0.97
C ILE A 186 12.76 -1.83 0.09
N ASN A 187 13.30 -1.95 1.30
CA ASN A 187 12.91 -1.15 2.44
C ASN A 187 14.04 -0.19 2.83
N GLY A 188 13.70 1.04 3.20
CA GLY A 188 14.65 2.03 3.72
C GLY A 188 15.35 2.87 2.65
N PHE A 189 15.48 4.17 2.90
CA PHE A 189 16.06 5.15 1.97
C PHE A 189 17.47 4.82 1.44
N ARG A 190 18.31 4.16 2.26
CA ARG A 190 19.64 3.72 1.81
C ARG A 190 19.55 2.75 0.63
N ASN A 191 18.64 1.78 0.70
CA ASN A 191 18.44 0.80 -0.38
C ASN A 191 17.72 1.45 -1.57
N ILE A 192 16.75 2.34 -1.32
CA ILE A 192 16.06 3.13 -2.35
C ILE A 192 17.06 3.93 -3.20
N GLN A 193 17.94 4.68 -2.55
CA GLN A 193 18.97 5.48 -3.22
C GLN A 193 19.87 4.62 -4.11
N ASN A 194 20.27 3.43 -3.64
CA ASN A 194 21.09 2.51 -4.44
C ASN A 194 20.39 2.07 -5.72
N ILE A 195 19.08 1.82 -5.67
CA ILE A 195 18.31 1.34 -6.81
C ILE A 195 17.99 2.46 -7.78
N VAL A 196 17.69 3.65 -7.28
CA VAL A 196 17.58 4.85 -8.13
C VAL A 196 18.90 5.09 -8.89
N GLN A 197 20.06 4.96 -8.22
CA GLN A 197 21.36 5.11 -8.88
C GLN A 197 21.61 4.03 -9.93
N LYS A 198 21.20 2.78 -9.67
CA LYS A 198 21.26 1.71 -10.69
C LYS A 198 20.35 2.02 -11.87
N LEU A 199 19.12 2.47 -11.64
CA LEU A 199 18.18 2.86 -12.70
C LEU A 199 18.76 4.00 -13.55
N LYS A 200 19.30 5.04 -12.92
CA LYS A 200 19.99 6.17 -13.58
C LYS A 200 21.15 5.78 -14.48
N ARG A 201 21.82 4.68 -14.16
CA ARG A 201 22.96 4.17 -14.92
C ARG A 201 22.57 3.10 -15.94
N GLY A 202 21.28 2.79 -16.11
CA GLY A 202 20.82 1.68 -16.94
C GLY A 202 21.28 0.30 -16.45
N LYS A 203 21.50 0.16 -15.13
CA LYS A 203 22.00 -1.07 -14.47
C LYS A 203 20.98 -1.71 -13.53
N CYS A 204 19.72 -1.29 -13.58
CA CYS A 204 18.65 -1.96 -12.85
C CYS A 204 18.20 -3.18 -13.65
N VAL A 205 18.17 -4.36 -13.00
CA VAL A 205 17.88 -5.65 -13.63
C VAL A 205 16.53 -6.23 -13.18
N TYR A 206 15.72 -5.45 -12.47
CA TYR A 206 14.46 -5.90 -11.88
C TYR A 206 13.30 -5.45 -12.77
N ASP A 207 12.39 -6.37 -13.06
CA ASP A 207 11.15 -6.10 -13.80
C ASP A 207 10.13 -5.38 -12.91
N TYR A 208 10.10 -5.73 -11.63
CA TYR A 208 9.29 -5.08 -10.61
C TYR A 208 10.07 -4.84 -9.32
N VAL A 209 9.82 -3.69 -8.69
CA VAL A 209 10.39 -3.35 -7.39
C VAL A 209 9.29 -2.82 -6.46
N GLU A 210 9.06 -3.54 -5.35
CA GLU A 210 8.29 -3.04 -4.21
C GLU A 210 9.18 -2.18 -3.33
N ILE A 211 8.74 -0.96 -3.03
CA ILE A 211 9.54 0.06 -2.35
C ILE A 211 8.78 0.60 -1.14
N MET A 212 9.41 0.48 0.04
CA MET A 212 8.93 1.09 1.27
C MET A 212 10.00 2.01 1.87
N ALA A 213 9.60 3.22 2.28
CA ALA A 213 10.51 4.22 2.84
C ALA A 213 11.09 3.80 4.21
N CYS A 214 10.30 3.11 5.03
CA CYS A 214 10.69 2.64 6.36
C CYS A 214 11.51 1.34 6.27
N PRO A 215 12.60 1.18 7.06
CA PRO A 215 13.18 -0.14 7.31
C PRO A 215 12.13 -1.08 7.89
N CYS A 216 12.16 -2.36 7.55
CA CYS A 216 11.13 -3.37 7.89
C CYS A 216 9.73 -3.07 7.32
N GLY A 217 9.60 -2.10 6.41
CA GLY A 217 8.33 -1.78 5.76
C GLY A 217 7.30 -1.16 6.72
N CYS A 218 6.02 -1.39 6.44
CA CYS A 218 4.90 -0.73 7.13
C CYS A 218 4.75 -1.12 8.60
N LEU A 219 5.22 -2.31 9.01
CA LEU A 219 5.19 -2.76 10.41
C LEU A 219 6.06 -1.90 11.34
N ASN A 220 7.02 -1.17 10.77
CA ASN A 220 7.88 -0.22 11.47
C ASN A 220 7.69 1.21 10.92
N GLY A 221 6.45 1.53 10.53
CA GLY A 221 6.07 2.87 10.11
C GLY A 221 6.29 3.90 11.22
N GLY A 222 6.66 5.14 10.86
CA GLY A 222 7.04 6.17 11.83
C GLY A 222 5.92 6.63 12.78
N ALA A 223 4.67 6.20 12.55
CA ALA A 223 3.51 6.50 13.38
C ALA A 223 2.91 5.25 14.04
N GLN A 224 3.67 4.16 14.07
CA GLN A 224 3.35 2.97 14.85
C GLN A 224 3.48 3.24 16.36
N VAL A 225 2.79 2.42 17.15
CA VAL A 225 3.00 2.35 18.60
C VAL A 225 4.46 2.00 18.86
N ARG A 226 5.08 2.71 19.80
CA ARG A 226 6.49 2.52 20.12
C ARG A 226 6.68 1.22 20.89
N PRO A 227 7.77 0.48 20.63
CA PRO A 227 8.10 -0.66 21.48
C PRO A 227 8.42 -0.19 22.91
N ASP A 228 8.24 -1.10 23.88
CA ASP A 228 8.75 -0.94 25.23
C ASP A 228 10.28 -0.67 25.21
N GLU A 229 10.81 -0.01 26.25
CA GLU A 229 12.21 0.46 26.30
C GLU A 229 13.26 -0.62 26.00
N ASN A 230 12.95 -1.89 26.30
CA ASN A 230 13.86 -3.03 26.12
C ASN A 230 13.67 -3.78 24.78
N VAL A 231 12.72 -3.36 23.94
CA VAL A 231 12.41 -4.03 22.67
C VAL A 231 12.88 -3.18 21.50
N GLN A 232 13.73 -3.76 20.66
CA GLN A 232 14.17 -3.06 19.44
C GLN A 232 13.01 -2.96 18.44
N PRO A 233 12.84 -1.86 17.69
CA PRO A 233 11.75 -1.71 16.72
C PRO A 233 11.66 -2.86 15.70
N ARG A 234 12.82 -3.38 15.25
CA ARG A 234 12.90 -4.54 14.35
C ARG A 234 12.41 -5.85 15.01
N GLN A 235 12.63 -6.00 16.31
CA GLN A 235 12.14 -7.15 17.06
C GLN A 235 10.61 -7.10 17.14
N LEU A 236 10.03 -5.94 17.46
CA LEU A 236 8.59 -5.75 17.45
C LEU A 236 7.99 -6.02 16.06
N ALA A 237 8.58 -5.49 15.00
CA ALA A 237 8.13 -5.73 13.63
C ALA A 237 8.13 -7.23 13.27
N THR A 238 9.18 -7.97 13.66
CA THR A 238 9.24 -9.43 13.47
C THR A 238 8.13 -10.15 14.23
N THR A 239 7.86 -9.75 15.48
CA THR A 239 6.76 -10.32 16.28
C THR A 239 5.41 -10.10 15.60
N LEU A 240 5.14 -8.87 15.14
CA LEU A 240 3.92 -8.53 14.42
C LEU A 240 3.79 -9.35 13.13
N GLU A 241 4.87 -9.46 12.34
CA GLU A 241 4.89 -10.26 11.13
C GLU A 241 4.54 -11.75 11.40
N ASN A 242 5.07 -12.32 12.48
CA ASN A 242 4.75 -13.69 12.87
C ASN A 242 3.28 -13.86 13.27
N VAL A 243 2.69 -12.87 13.94
CA VAL A 243 1.24 -12.87 14.25
C VAL A 243 0.42 -12.81 12.96
N TYR A 244 0.73 -11.90 12.04
CA TYR A 244 0.01 -11.78 10.77
C TYR A 244 0.10 -13.05 9.90
N ARG A 245 1.22 -13.79 9.97
CA ARG A 245 1.40 -15.06 9.24
C ARG A 245 0.54 -16.21 9.78
N GLN A 246 -0.01 -16.09 10.99
CA GLN A 246 -0.91 -17.08 11.57
C GLN A 246 -2.37 -16.88 11.13
N LEU A 247 -2.69 -15.73 10.53
CA LEU A 247 -4.03 -15.44 10.00
C LEU A 247 -4.33 -16.29 8.76
N PRO A 248 -5.60 -16.61 8.49
CA PRO A 248 -5.99 -17.22 7.22
C PRO A 248 -5.57 -16.32 6.05
N LEU A 249 -5.07 -16.93 4.98
CA LEU A 249 -4.61 -16.19 3.81
C LEU A 249 -5.79 -15.80 2.93
N SER A 250 -5.87 -14.53 2.59
CA SER A 250 -6.77 -14.03 1.56
C SER A 250 -6.34 -14.52 0.17
N GLN A 251 -7.31 -14.84 -0.68
CA GLN A 251 -7.13 -15.18 -2.09
C GLN A 251 -7.83 -14.10 -2.93
N PRO A 252 -7.13 -13.02 -3.35
CA PRO A 252 -7.77 -11.91 -4.04
C PRO A 252 -8.52 -12.29 -5.32
N GLU A 253 -8.00 -13.25 -6.08
CA GLU A 253 -8.62 -13.71 -7.34
C GLU A 253 -9.93 -14.48 -7.11
N GLU A 254 -10.11 -15.09 -5.95
CA GLU A 254 -11.32 -15.86 -5.59
C GLU A 254 -12.39 -14.99 -4.92
N ASN A 255 -12.09 -13.71 -4.65
CA ASN A 255 -13.00 -12.81 -3.95
C ASN A 255 -14.17 -12.38 -4.85
N LYS A 256 -15.35 -12.96 -4.60
CA LYS A 256 -16.56 -12.68 -5.40
C LYS A 256 -17.06 -11.25 -5.26
N VAL A 257 -16.84 -10.60 -4.12
CA VAL A 257 -17.20 -9.18 -3.93
C VAL A 257 -16.40 -8.30 -4.89
N VAL A 258 -15.09 -8.55 -5.01
CA VAL A 258 -14.23 -7.83 -5.96
C VAL A 258 -14.63 -8.14 -7.39
N GLN A 259 -14.88 -9.40 -7.75
CA GLN A 259 -15.34 -9.77 -9.09
C GLN A 259 -16.66 -9.06 -9.48
N ASN A 260 -17.62 -9.02 -8.56
CA ASN A 260 -18.90 -8.34 -8.77
C ASN A 260 -18.76 -6.83 -8.87
N LEU A 261 -17.87 -6.22 -8.08
CA LEU A 261 -17.52 -4.80 -8.16
C LEU A 261 -16.99 -4.48 -9.57
N TYR A 262 -16.04 -5.27 -10.09
CA TYR A 262 -15.51 -5.08 -11.43
C TYR A 262 -16.59 -5.24 -12.51
N LYS A 263 -17.40 -6.28 -12.42
CA LYS A 263 -18.46 -6.58 -13.40
C LYS A 263 -19.58 -5.53 -13.41
N SER A 264 -20.08 -5.17 -12.24
CA SER A 264 -21.35 -4.44 -12.10
C SER A 264 -21.14 -2.94 -11.96
N TRP A 265 -20.17 -2.52 -11.14
CA TRP A 265 -19.93 -1.10 -10.90
C TRP A 265 -18.90 -0.54 -11.89
N LEU A 266 -17.78 -1.22 -12.13
CA LEU A 266 -16.70 -0.72 -12.99
C LEU A 266 -16.89 -1.03 -14.48
N GLY A 267 -17.76 -2.00 -14.80
CA GLY A 267 -18.07 -2.40 -16.17
C GLY A 267 -16.96 -3.22 -16.86
N GLY A 268 -16.04 -3.80 -16.09
CA GLY A 268 -14.88 -4.55 -16.56
C GLY A 268 -13.55 -4.05 -15.97
N GLU A 269 -12.46 -4.76 -16.26
CA GLU A 269 -11.12 -4.48 -15.72
C GLU A 269 -10.38 -3.35 -16.45
N HIS A 270 -10.69 -3.15 -17.73
CA HIS A 270 -10.00 -2.20 -18.61
C HIS A 270 -10.94 -1.10 -19.10
N THR A 271 -11.54 -0.37 -18.16
CA THR A 271 -12.46 0.74 -18.46
C THR A 271 -11.89 2.09 -18.03
N ASP A 272 -12.39 3.16 -18.64
CA ASP A 272 -12.11 4.53 -18.20
C ASP A 272 -12.54 4.75 -16.74
N LYS A 273 -13.58 4.03 -16.29
CA LYS A 273 -14.05 4.07 -14.91
C LYS A 273 -13.02 3.49 -13.94
N VAL A 274 -12.39 2.36 -14.27
CA VAL A 274 -11.26 1.82 -13.48
C VAL A 274 -10.13 2.83 -13.40
N SER A 275 -9.73 3.41 -14.53
CA SER A 275 -8.65 4.39 -14.55
C SER A 275 -8.97 5.65 -13.74
N ALA A 276 -10.20 6.16 -13.85
CA ALA A 276 -10.63 7.35 -13.13
C ALA A 276 -10.65 7.15 -11.60
N TYR A 277 -11.08 5.97 -11.13
CA TYR A 277 -11.19 5.71 -9.69
C TYR A 277 -9.93 5.12 -9.06
N PHE A 278 -9.17 4.28 -9.76
CA PHE A 278 -8.08 3.50 -9.17
C PHE A 278 -6.69 3.87 -9.67
N ASN A 279 -6.57 4.74 -10.68
CA ASN A 279 -5.28 5.27 -11.09
C ASN A 279 -5.09 6.73 -10.63
N THR A 280 -3.83 7.15 -10.59
CA THR A 280 -3.39 8.50 -10.28
C THR A 280 -2.23 8.88 -11.20
N GLN A 281 -1.83 10.14 -11.15
CA GLN A 281 -0.63 10.63 -11.80
C GLN A 281 0.34 11.18 -10.76
N TYR A 282 1.61 11.28 -11.16
CA TYR A 282 2.67 11.85 -10.34
C TYR A 282 3.30 13.01 -11.07
N HIS A 283 3.65 14.05 -10.32
CA HIS A 283 4.11 15.31 -10.88
C HIS A 283 5.44 15.70 -10.25
N GLU A 284 6.37 16.20 -11.06
CA GLU A 284 7.61 16.75 -10.54
C GLU A 284 7.31 17.98 -9.68
N ILE A 285 7.82 17.98 -8.45
CA ILE A 285 7.71 19.13 -7.56
C ILE A 285 8.97 19.96 -7.77
N GLU A 286 8.85 21.04 -8.54
CA GLU A 286 9.93 21.99 -8.70
C GLU A 286 10.33 22.54 -7.34
N LYS A 287 11.61 22.40 -6.98
CA LYS A 287 12.14 23.08 -5.81
C LYS A 287 12.02 24.57 -6.07
N MET A 288 11.15 25.25 -5.31
CA MET A 288 11.26 26.69 -5.18
C MET A 288 12.68 26.97 -4.70
N ASN A 289 13.51 27.54 -5.57
CA ASN A 289 14.82 28.09 -5.23
C ASN A 289 14.62 29.33 -4.36
N THR A 290 13.95 29.19 -3.22
CA THR A 290 13.99 30.19 -2.17
C THR A 290 15.34 30.00 -1.51
N ALA A 291 16.22 31.00 -1.62
CA ALA A 291 17.60 31.01 -1.11
C ALA A 291 17.72 30.90 0.44
N LEU A 292 16.71 30.35 1.12
CA LEU A 292 16.55 30.24 2.56
C LEU A 292 16.29 28.80 3.04
N ALA A 293 16.64 27.79 2.25
CA ALA A 293 16.65 26.41 2.72
C ALA A 293 17.78 26.21 3.75
N ILE A 294 17.45 26.46 5.02
CA ILE A 294 18.24 26.08 6.19
C ILE A 294 18.56 24.59 6.05
N LYS A 295 19.86 24.27 6.01
CA LYS A 295 20.35 22.89 6.13
C LYS A 295 20.06 22.43 7.55
N TRP A 296 19.20 21.41 7.67
CA TRP A 296 19.13 20.56 8.86
C TRP A 296 20.25 19.54 8.82
#